data_AF-A0A358CY79-F1
#
_entry.id   AF-A0A358CY79-F1
#
_cell.length_a   1.000
_cell.length_b   1.000
_cell.length_c   1.000
_cell.angle_alpha   90.00
_cell.angle_beta   90.00
_cell.angle_gamma   90.00
#
_symmetry.space_group_name_H-M   'P 1'
#
loop_
_entity.id
_entity.type
_entity.pdbx_description
1 polymer ?
#
loop_
_entity_poly.entity_id
_entity_poly.type
_entity_poly.pdbx_seq_one_letter_code
_entity_poly.pdbx_strand_id
1 'polypeptide(L)'
;MPDSPLRQNKSRVPIHLEVGRIRVEFLWSNDRWRHLFRIDGKDCLRSVEGDRIPTDNVILPIPTGISERWPASPVITEVTPTEAIGHRALVAVGLAGRSHFSASLTAAKAKKDAILVEVACRIFEAPKWLGSTYSCDEKAPPDDLITIKPEPLEAFNRPLTVLWSYCVSVGGIEAVPPASCGRLLFPSDC
;
A
#
# COMPACT_ATOMS: atom_id res chain seq x y z
N MET A 1 -31.43 -17.75 -19.86
CA MET A 1 -30.34 -17.31 -18.96
C MET A 1 -29.79 -16.04 -19.57
N PRO A 2 -29.95 -14.84 -18.98
CA PRO A 2 -29.36 -13.66 -19.57
C PRO A 2 -27.88 -13.63 -19.23
N ASP A 3 -27.06 -13.50 -20.28
CA ASP A 3 -25.64 -13.24 -20.22
C ASP A 3 -25.37 -12.04 -19.32
N SER A 4 -24.64 -12.26 -18.23
CA SER A 4 -24.08 -11.15 -17.46
C SER A 4 -23.15 -10.37 -18.40
N PRO A 5 -23.31 -9.03 -18.52
CA PRO A 5 -22.41 -8.24 -19.34
C PRO A 5 -21.00 -8.40 -18.80
N LEU A 6 -20.11 -8.97 -19.61
CA LEU A 6 -18.68 -8.97 -19.39
C LEU A 6 -18.29 -7.53 -19.04
N ARG A 7 -17.90 -7.29 -17.79
CA ARG A 7 -17.35 -5.99 -17.37
C ARG A 7 -16.19 -5.69 -18.31
N GLN A 8 -16.40 -4.77 -19.25
CA GLN A 8 -15.33 -4.24 -20.07
C GLN A 8 -14.30 -3.65 -19.12
N ASN A 9 -13.15 -4.31 -19.03
CA ASN A 9 -12.05 -3.87 -18.20
C ASN A 9 -11.54 -2.57 -18.83
N LYS A 10 -11.97 -1.41 -18.30
CA LYS A 10 -11.44 -0.12 -18.74
C LYS A 10 -9.95 -0.16 -18.49
N SER A 11 -9.16 -0.28 -19.55
CA SER A 11 -7.71 -0.18 -19.47
C SER A 11 -7.38 1.17 -18.84
N ARG A 12 -6.92 1.17 -17.58
CA ARG A 12 -6.53 2.39 -16.89
C ARG A 12 -5.05 2.61 -17.13
N VAL A 13 -4.70 3.80 -17.59
CA VAL A 13 -3.30 4.20 -17.82
C VAL A 13 -2.56 4.22 -16.48
N PRO A 14 -1.35 3.64 -16.37
CA PRO A 14 -0.54 3.72 -15.15
C PRO A 14 -0.35 5.15 -14.66
N ILE A 15 -0.46 5.35 -13.35
CA ILE A 15 -0.27 6.66 -12.69
C ILE A 15 0.97 6.55 -11.82
N HIS A 16 1.83 7.56 -11.82
CA HIS A 16 3.06 7.51 -11.03
C HIS A 16 3.41 8.84 -10.35
N LEU A 17 4.22 8.74 -9.32
CA LEU A 17 4.92 9.85 -8.67
C LEU A 17 6.40 9.52 -8.63
N GLU A 18 7.23 10.49 -8.99
CA GLU A 18 8.68 10.39 -8.98
C GLU A 18 9.25 11.43 -8.02
N VAL A 19 10.15 10.97 -7.15
CA VAL A 19 10.87 11.80 -6.17
C VAL A 19 12.33 11.36 -6.20
N GLY A 20 13.13 12.09 -6.99
CA GLY A 20 14.54 11.78 -7.18
C GLY A 20 14.74 10.39 -7.78
N ARG A 21 15.45 9.51 -7.07
CA ARG A 21 15.73 8.12 -7.51
C ARG A 21 14.55 7.17 -7.40
N ILE A 22 13.44 7.60 -6.79
CA ILE A 22 12.31 6.72 -6.44
C ILE A 22 11.10 7.06 -7.29
N ARG A 23 10.47 6.02 -7.83
CA ARG A 23 9.20 6.09 -8.52
C ARG A 23 8.21 5.12 -7.89
N VAL A 24 7.04 5.61 -7.52
CA VAL A 24 5.89 4.75 -7.20
C VAL A 24 4.94 4.73 -8.40
N GLU A 25 4.59 3.55 -8.87
CA GLU A 25 3.71 3.34 -10.02
C GLU A 25 2.47 2.55 -9.60
N PHE A 26 1.30 3.10 -9.90
CA PHE A 26 -0.01 2.47 -9.71
C PHE A 26 -0.40 1.76 -11.00
N LEU A 27 -0.53 0.44 -10.92
CA LEU A 27 -0.87 -0.46 -12.01
C LEU A 27 -2.25 -1.06 -11.73
N TRP A 28 -3.19 -0.91 -12.66
CA TRP A 28 -4.53 -1.48 -12.48
C TRP A 28 -4.45 -3.01 -12.52
N SER A 29 -4.96 -3.66 -11.48
CA SER A 29 -4.92 -5.10 -11.27
C SER A 29 -6.30 -5.58 -10.87
N ASN A 30 -7.05 -6.11 -11.85
CA ASN A 30 -8.43 -6.58 -11.70
C ASN A 30 -9.42 -5.49 -11.26
N ASP A 31 -9.60 -5.32 -9.95
CA ASP A 31 -10.61 -4.48 -9.31
C ASP A 31 -10.03 -3.25 -8.60
N ARG A 32 -8.69 -3.17 -8.50
CA ARG A 32 -7.99 -2.13 -7.74
C ARG A 32 -6.63 -1.79 -8.35
N TRP A 33 -6.04 -0.71 -7.88
CA TRP A 33 -4.66 -0.33 -8.18
C TRP A 33 -3.70 -1.06 -7.23
N ARG A 34 -2.77 -1.81 -7.82
CA ARG A 34 -1.54 -2.24 -7.13
C ARG A 34 -0.52 -1.12 -7.24
N HIS A 35 0.30 -0.91 -6.21
CA HIS A 35 1.41 0.04 -6.29
C HIS A 35 2.77 -0.64 -6.17
N LEU A 36 3.71 -0.16 -6.96
CA LEU A 36 5.05 -0.69 -7.13
C LEU A 36 6.07 0.42 -6.92
N PHE A 37 6.96 0.28 -5.95
CA PHE A 37 8.08 1.18 -5.77
C PHE A 37 9.28 0.66 -6.55
N ARG A 38 9.85 1.55 -7.37
CA ARG A 38 11.10 1.37 -8.08
C ARG A 38 12.15 2.32 -7.54
N ILE A 39 13.37 1.82 -7.38
CA ILE A 39 14.55 2.59 -7.01
C ILE A 39 15.58 2.40 -8.12
N ASP A 40 15.98 3.49 -8.76
CA ASP A 40 16.87 3.47 -9.95
C ASP A 40 16.39 2.53 -11.07
N GLY A 41 15.07 2.46 -11.24
CA GLY A 41 14.41 1.65 -12.26
C GLY A 41 14.26 0.16 -11.91
N LYS A 42 14.78 -0.31 -10.77
CA LYS A 42 14.60 -1.69 -10.28
C LYS A 42 13.35 -1.79 -9.43
N ASP A 43 12.56 -2.84 -9.61
CA ASP A 43 11.42 -3.16 -8.74
C ASP A 43 11.93 -3.52 -7.33
N CYS A 44 11.47 -2.81 -6.29
CA CYS A 44 11.93 -3.03 -4.91
C CYS A 44 10.80 -3.45 -3.98
N LEU A 45 9.62 -2.83 -4.08
CA LEU A 45 8.47 -3.14 -3.23
C LEU A 45 7.20 -3.23 -4.06
N ARG A 46 6.52 -4.37 -3.97
CA ARG A 46 5.22 -4.58 -4.61
C ARG A 46 4.15 -4.76 -3.55
N SER A 47 3.07 -4.01 -3.64
CA SER A 47 1.96 -4.13 -2.68
C SER A 47 1.23 -5.46 -2.82
N VAL A 48 0.84 -6.01 -1.67
CA VAL A 48 0.06 -7.24 -1.55
C VAL A 48 -1.42 -6.89 -1.45
N GLU A 49 -2.22 -7.36 -2.41
CA GLU A 49 -3.59 -6.89 -2.65
C GLU A 49 -4.71 -7.80 -2.11
N GLY A 50 -4.36 -8.94 -1.50
CA GLY A 50 -5.34 -9.94 -1.06
C GLY A 50 -4.86 -10.77 0.13
N ASP A 51 -5.50 -11.92 0.34
CA ASP A 51 -5.20 -12.92 1.38
C ASP A 51 -4.26 -14.04 0.91
N ARG A 52 -3.78 -13.94 -0.34
CA ARG A 52 -2.91 -14.92 -0.98
C ARG A 52 -1.70 -14.24 -1.59
N ILE A 53 -0.53 -14.80 -1.34
CA ILE A 53 0.68 -14.47 -2.09
C ILE A 53 0.91 -15.63 -3.05
N PRO A 54 0.72 -15.43 -4.37
CA PRO A 54 1.08 -16.45 -5.33
C PRO A 54 2.61 -16.56 -5.35
N THR A 55 3.15 -17.67 -4.86
CA THR A 55 4.51 -18.11 -5.20
C THR A 55 4.41 -19.24 -6.22
N ASP A 56 5.52 -19.51 -6.92
CA ASP A 56 5.58 -20.32 -8.15
C ASP A 56 4.83 -21.66 -8.10
N ASN A 57 4.53 -22.24 -6.93
CA ASN A 57 3.65 -23.40 -6.81
C ASN A 57 2.89 -23.54 -5.46
N VAL A 58 2.88 -22.51 -4.58
CA VAL A 58 2.28 -22.62 -3.24
C VAL A 58 1.50 -21.36 -2.87
N ILE A 59 0.28 -21.52 -2.35
CA ILE A 59 -0.46 -20.44 -1.72
C ILE A 59 -0.02 -20.40 -0.26
N LEU A 60 0.79 -19.40 0.11
CA LEU A 60 1.22 -19.23 1.50
C LEU A 60 0.18 -18.43 2.29
N PRO A 61 -0.18 -18.87 3.51
CA PRO A 61 -1.08 -18.12 4.37
C PRO A 61 -0.42 -16.80 4.78
N ILE A 62 -1.10 -15.71 4.45
CA ILE A 62 -0.76 -14.36 4.89
C ILE A 62 -1.06 -14.22 6.42
N PRO A 63 -0.44 -13.28 7.15
CA PRO A 63 -0.74 -12.98 8.55
C PRO A 63 -2.22 -13.15 8.94
N THR A 64 -2.44 -13.79 10.09
CA THR A 64 -3.78 -14.06 10.64
C THR A 64 -4.62 -12.78 10.71
N GLY A 65 -5.82 -12.81 10.14
CA GLY A 65 -6.77 -11.69 10.16
C GLY A 65 -6.98 -10.97 8.82
N ILE A 66 -6.11 -11.20 7.83
CA ILE A 66 -6.29 -10.69 6.47
C ILE A 66 -7.44 -11.40 5.76
N SER A 67 -8.27 -10.63 5.06
CA SER A 67 -9.45 -11.10 4.32
C SER A 67 -9.88 -10.06 3.28
N GLU A 68 -10.89 -10.36 2.46
CA GLU A 68 -11.47 -9.35 1.54
C GLU A 68 -11.98 -8.09 2.25
N ARG A 69 -12.49 -8.22 3.49
CA ARG A 69 -12.92 -7.08 4.32
C ARG A 69 -11.75 -6.31 4.95
N TRP A 70 -10.64 -7.00 5.21
CA TRP A 70 -9.44 -6.48 5.87
C TRP A 70 -8.19 -6.91 5.08
N PRO A 71 -7.96 -6.32 3.90
CA PRO A 71 -6.91 -6.77 2.99
C PRO A 71 -5.52 -6.40 3.50
N ALA A 72 -4.50 -7.07 2.96
CA ALA A 72 -3.10 -6.87 3.35
C ALA A 72 -2.59 -5.43 3.12
N SER A 73 -3.18 -4.74 2.14
CA SER A 73 -2.94 -3.32 1.83
C SER A 73 -4.25 -2.59 1.52
N PRO A 74 -4.30 -1.25 1.59
CA PRO A 74 -5.48 -0.46 1.22
C PRO A 74 -6.03 -0.80 -0.17
N VAL A 75 -7.35 -0.99 -0.29
CA VAL A 75 -8.02 -1.28 -1.59
C VAL A 75 -8.16 -0.02 -2.41
N ILE A 76 -7.09 0.42 -3.07
CA ILE A 76 -7.10 1.66 -3.83
C ILE A 76 -7.86 1.45 -5.14
N THR A 77 -8.95 2.17 -5.38
CA THR A 77 -9.76 2.06 -6.61
C THR A 77 -9.66 3.32 -7.48
N GLU A 78 -9.24 4.42 -6.89
CA GLU A 78 -9.01 5.70 -7.57
C GLU A 78 -7.70 6.31 -7.08
N VAL A 79 -6.96 6.88 -8.03
CA VAL A 79 -5.71 7.61 -7.79
C VAL A 79 -5.78 8.88 -8.61
N THR A 80 -5.53 10.00 -7.97
CA THR A 80 -5.63 11.33 -8.56
C THR A 80 -4.30 12.06 -8.35
N PRO A 81 -3.60 12.42 -9.44
CA PRO A 81 -2.48 13.35 -9.36
C PRO A 81 -2.96 14.73 -8.89
N THR A 82 -2.23 15.32 -7.97
CA THR A 82 -2.52 16.65 -7.43
C THR A 82 -1.22 17.37 -7.07
N GLU A 83 -1.35 18.60 -6.60
CA GLU A 83 -0.27 19.33 -5.95
C GLU A 83 -0.58 19.55 -4.47
N ALA A 84 0.44 19.47 -3.63
CA ALA A 84 0.39 19.78 -2.21
C ALA A 84 1.57 20.69 -1.86
N ILE A 85 1.27 21.91 -1.41
CA ILE A 85 2.30 22.92 -1.05
C ILE A 85 3.28 23.17 -2.22
N GLY A 86 2.77 23.23 -3.46
CA GLY A 86 3.58 23.46 -4.67
C GLY A 86 4.40 22.26 -5.14
N HIS A 87 4.21 21.07 -4.56
CA HIS A 87 4.89 19.84 -4.96
C HIS A 87 3.91 18.81 -5.51
N ARG A 88 4.35 18.02 -6.49
CA ARG A 88 3.56 16.89 -7.01
C ARG A 88 3.23 15.90 -5.89
N ALA A 89 1.99 15.44 -5.90
CA ALA A 89 1.48 14.47 -4.96
C ALA A 89 0.49 13.53 -5.65
N LEU A 90 0.21 12.40 -5.02
CA LEU A 90 -0.93 11.55 -5.37
C LEU A 90 -1.86 11.46 -4.19
N VAL A 91 -3.17 11.50 -4.47
CA VAL A 91 -4.21 11.14 -3.51
C VAL A 91 -4.89 9.89 -4.04
N ALA A 92 -4.99 8.87 -3.20
CA ALA A 92 -5.56 7.58 -3.51
C ALA A 92 -6.74 7.32 -2.58
N VAL A 93 -7.83 6.77 -3.10
CA VAL A 93 -9.01 6.41 -2.30
C VAL A 93 -9.54 5.03 -2.66
N GLY A 94 -10.21 4.42 -1.70
CA GLY A 94 -10.47 3.01 -1.71
C GLY A 94 -11.55 2.56 -0.76
N LEU A 95 -12.07 1.35 -0.98
CA LEU A 95 -13.10 0.77 -0.13
C LEU A 95 -12.95 -0.75 -0.02
N ALA A 96 -13.05 -1.27 1.21
CA ALA A 96 -13.18 -2.69 1.50
C ALA A 96 -14.35 -2.92 2.46
N GLY A 97 -15.40 -3.62 2.02
CA GLY A 97 -16.62 -3.76 2.80
C GLY A 97 -17.25 -2.40 3.12
N ARG A 98 -17.20 -1.96 4.38
CA ARG A 98 -17.69 -0.65 4.83
C ARG A 98 -16.56 0.34 5.15
N SER A 99 -15.32 -0.12 5.10
CA SER A 99 -14.15 0.65 5.48
C SER A 99 -13.67 1.48 4.30
N HIS A 100 -13.45 2.78 4.54
CA HIS A 100 -12.97 3.70 3.52
C HIS A 100 -11.48 3.93 3.74
N PHE A 101 -10.68 3.72 2.70
CA PHE A 101 -9.26 3.97 2.70
C PHE A 101 -8.98 5.24 1.92
N SER A 102 -8.04 6.03 2.42
CA SER A 102 -7.42 7.13 1.69
C SER A 102 -5.92 7.12 1.95
N ALA A 103 -5.13 7.44 0.95
CA ALA A 103 -3.69 7.62 1.09
C ALA A 103 -3.21 8.86 0.36
N SER A 104 -2.22 9.55 0.92
CA SER A 104 -1.44 10.58 0.26
C SER A 104 -0.03 10.04 0.00
N LEU A 105 0.54 10.39 -1.15
CA LEU A 105 1.94 10.12 -1.48
C LEU A 105 2.59 11.45 -1.87
N THR A 106 3.65 11.82 -1.17
CA THR A 106 4.35 13.11 -1.35
C THR A 106 5.86 12.91 -1.22
N ALA A 107 6.65 13.87 -1.69
CA ALA A 107 8.07 13.92 -1.34
C ALA A 107 8.24 14.17 0.17
N ALA A 108 9.08 13.36 0.84
CA ALA A 108 9.36 13.55 2.26
C ALA A 108 10.19 14.82 2.47
N LYS A 109 9.77 15.71 3.38
CA LYS A 109 10.49 16.96 3.66
C LYS A 109 11.84 16.74 4.36
N ALA A 110 11.92 15.72 5.21
CA ALA A 110 13.08 15.48 6.06
C ALA A 110 14.20 14.68 5.39
N LYS A 111 13.94 14.04 4.24
CA LYS A 111 14.87 13.11 3.60
C LYS A 111 14.82 13.26 2.08
N LYS A 112 15.97 13.47 1.45
CA LYS A 112 16.10 13.45 -0.01
C LYS A 112 15.81 12.04 -0.55
N ASP A 113 15.28 11.96 -1.77
CA ASP A 113 15.00 10.69 -2.46
C ASP A 113 14.15 9.78 -1.58
N ALA A 114 13.06 10.34 -1.06
CA ALA A 114 12.13 9.63 -0.20
C ALA A 114 10.68 10.07 -0.48
N ILE A 115 9.79 9.08 -0.57
CA ILE A 115 8.35 9.27 -0.68
C ILE A 115 7.74 9.01 0.69
N LEU A 116 7.05 10.01 1.24
CA LEU A 116 6.19 9.87 2.39
C LEU A 116 4.83 9.35 1.94
N VAL A 117 4.39 8.26 2.54
CA VAL A 117 3.06 7.68 2.37
C VAL A 117 2.32 7.81 3.69
N GLU A 118 1.15 8.42 3.64
CA GLU A 118 0.26 8.54 4.80
C GLU A 118 -1.07 7.90 4.44
N VAL A 119 -1.54 7.00 5.29
CA VAL A 119 -2.76 6.24 5.05
C VAL A 119 -3.74 6.49 6.18
N ALA A 120 -5.01 6.67 5.82
CA ALA A 120 -6.13 6.71 6.73
C ALA A 120 -7.15 5.65 6.35
N CYS A 121 -7.72 4.99 7.36
CA CYS A 121 -8.83 4.08 7.20
C CYS A 121 -9.97 4.46 8.15
N ARG A 122 -11.12 4.83 7.59
CA ARG A 122 -12.35 5.01 8.37
C ARG A 122 -13.00 3.65 8.56
N ILE A 123 -12.99 3.16 9.79
CA ILE A 123 -13.53 1.84 10.17
C ILE A 123 -14.90 1.96 10.84
N PHE A 124 -15.75 0.96 10.62
CA PHE A 124 -17.10 0.86 11.20
C PHE A 124 -17.33 -0.43 12.02
N GLU A 125 -16.33 -1.31 12.04
CA GLU A 125 -16.27 -2.52 12.86
C GLU A 125 -14.81 -2.75 13.29
N ALA A 126 -14.59 -3.60 14.31
CA ALA A 126 -13.26 -3.89 14.80
C ALA A 126 -12.40 -4.56 13.70
N PRO A 127 -11.24 -3.98 13.33
CA PRO A 127 -10.42 -4.54 12.28
C PRO A 127 -9.72 -5.81 12.76
N LYS A 128 -9.75 -6.85 11.93
CA LYS A 128 -8.89 -8.02 12.13
C LYS A 128 -7.46 -7.75 11.67
N TRP A 129 -7.31 -6.85 10.71
CA TRP A 129 -6.04 -6.40 10.17
C TRP A 129 -6.16 -4.98 9.62
N LEU A 130 -5.11 -4.18 9.82
CA LEU A 130 -4.88 -2.91 9.14
C LEU A 130 -3.38 -2.73 8.92
N GLY A 131 -3.03 -2.21 7.74
CA GLY A 131 -1.66 -1.88 7.41
C GLY A 131 -1.44 -1.81 5.90
N SER A 132 -0.19 -1.56 5.54
CA SER A 132 0.32 -1.72 4.17
C SER A 132 1.31 -2.88 4.15
N THR A 133 1.14 -3.81 3.21
CA THR A 133 1.99 -4.99 3.10
C THR A 133 2.67 -5.04 1.74
N TYR A 134 3.98 -5.26 1.75
CA TYR A 134 4.81 -5.31 0.56
C TYR A 134 5.59 -6.61 0.50
N SER A 135 5.78 -7.14 -0.71
CA SER A 135 6.80 -8.14 -1.00
C SER A 135 8.04 -7.46 -1.57
N CYS A 136 9.22 -7.87 -1.11
CA CYS A 136 10.50 -7.60 -1.75
C CYS A 136 10.80 -8.73 -2.77
N ASP A 137 11.41 -8.42 -3.91
CA ASP A 137 11.74 -9.43 -4.95
C ASP A 137 13.01 -10.24 -4.62
N GLU A 138 13.68 -10.01 -3.48
CA GLU A 138 14.97 -10.65 -3.15
C GLU A 138 14.83 -12.08 -2.57
N LYS A 139 13.70 -12.47 -1.97
CA LYS A 139 13.45 -13.83 -1.45
C LYS A 139 11.98 -14.25 -1.58
N ALA A 140 11.77 -15.57 -1.48
CA ALA A 140 10.44 -16.14 -1.50
C ALA A 140 9.67 -15.81 -0.19
N PRO A 141 8.37 -15.46 -0.27
CA PRO A 141 7.48 -15.38 0.89
C PRO A 141 7.52 -16.67 1.74
N PRO A 142 7.23 -16.61 3.06
CA PRO A 142 6.69 -15.48 3.82
C PRO A 142 7.72 -14.58 4.51
N ASP A 143 9.01 -14.95 4.49
CA ASP A 143 10.08 -14.22 5.22
C ASP A 143 10.40 -12.84 4.63
N ASP A 144 9.82 -12.52 3.48
CA ASP A 144 10.08 -11.30 2.69
C ASP A 144 8.92 -10.30 2.66
N LEU A 145 7.94 -10.52 3.53
CA LEU A 145 6.85 -9.57 3.72
C LEU A 145 7.23 -8.45 4.67
N ILE A 146 7.06 -7.22 4.21
CA ILE A 146 7.17 -6.03 5.04
C ILE A 146 5.76 -5.54 5.33
N THR A 147 5.42 -5.44 6.61
CA THR A 147 4.12 -4.92 7.06
C THR A 147 4.33 -3.64 7.85
N ILE A 148 3.68 -2.55 7.42
CA ILE A 148 3.57 -1.32 8.20
C ILE A 148 2.18 -1.28 8.82
N LYS A 149 2.11 -1.14 10.15
CA LYS A 149 0.84 -1.17 10.90
C LYS A 149 0.60 0.16 11.62
N PRO A 150 -0.68 0.53 11.83
CA PRO A 150 -1.01 1.64 12.73
C PRO A 150 -0.57 1.36 14.16
N GLU A 151 -0.56 2.40 14.99
CA GLU A 151 -0.47 2.24 16.43
C GLU A 151 -1.56 1.32 16.99
N PRO A 152 -1.29 0.59 18.09
CA PRO A 152 -2.28 -0.26 18.73
C PRO A 152 -3.57 0.50 18.97
N LEU A 153 -4.67 -0.06 18.47
CA LEU A 153 -5.99 0.54 18.65
C LEU A 153 -6.51 0.24 20.05
N GLU A 154 -7.11 1.24 20.68
CA GLU A 154 -7.99 1.01 21.82
C GLU A 154 -9.17 0.09 21.42
N ALA A 155 -9.86 -0.47 22.42
CA ALA A 155 -11.02 -1.31 22.18
C ALA A 155 -12.06 -0.59 21.30
N PHE A 156 -12.38 -1.20 20.15
CA PHE A 156 -13.31 -0.61 19.21
C PHE A 156 -14.73 -0.54 19.81
N ASN A 157 -15.21 0.68 20.07
CA ASN A 157 -16.55 0.93 20.62
C ASN A 157 -17.41 1.86 19.74
N ARG A 158 -16.83 2.47 18.70
CA ARG A 158 -17.51 3.37 17.74
C ARG A 158 -16.70 3.53 16.45
N PRO A 159 -17.32 3.96 15.33
CA PRO A 159 -16.58 4.28 14.11
C PRO A 159 -15.49 5.34 14.34
N LEU A 160 -14.29 5.09 13.83
CA LEU A 160 -13.12 5.95 14.01
C LEU A 160 -12.21 5.92 12.77
N THR A 161 -11.29 6.86 12.68
CA THR A 161 -10.29 6.92 11.61
C THR A 161 -8.95 6.48 12.17
N VAL A 162 -8.39 5.42 11.61
CA VAL A 162 -7.07 4.87 11.95
C VAL A 162 -6.05 5.40 10.96
N LEU A 163 -4.87 5.79 11.44
CA LEU A 163 -3.80 6.36 10.63
C LEU A 163 -2.53 5.52 10.76
N TRP A 164 -1.75 5.44 9.67
CA TRP A 164 -0.37 4.97 9.71
C TRP A 164 0.41 5.63 8.57
N SER A 165 1.69 5.88 8.80
CA SER A 165 2.56 6.54 7.83
C SER A 165 3.90 5.84 7.74
N TYR A 166 4.57 5.98 6.59
CA TYR A 166 5.90 5.43 6.36
C TYR A 166 6.60 6.19 5.23
N CYS A 167 7.92 6.17 5.27
CA CYS A 167 8.78 6.68 4.22
C CYS A 167 9.39 5.51 3.44
N VAL A 168 9.33 5.58 2.12
CA VAL A 168 10.12 4.73 1.22
C VAL A 168 11.28 5.55 0.70
N SER A 169 12.51 5.07 0.90
CA SER A 169 13.76 5.73 0.52
C SER A 169 14.73 4.75 -0.12
N VAL A 170 15.83 5.24 -0.69
CA VAL A 170 16.92 4.38 -1.22
C VAL A 170 17.47 3.41 -0.18
N GLY A 171 17.42 3.79 1.09
CA GLY A 171 17.91 2.97 2.19
C GLY A 171 16.87 2.02 2.77
N GLY A 172 15.64 1.96 2.25
CA GLY A 172 14.61 1.11 2.81
C GLY A 172 13.23 1.75 2.97
N ILE A 173 12.32 0.98 3.56
CA ILE A 173 11.02 1.42 4.06
C ILE A 173 11.06 1.53 5.59
N GLU A 174 10.58 2.65 6.11
CA GLU A 174 10.62 2.98 7.53
C GLU A 174 9.27 3.56 7.97
N ALA A 175 8.69 3.01 9.04
CA ALA A 175 7.49 3.51 9.67
C ALA A 175 7.74 4.89 10.29
N VAL A 176 6.77 5.79 10.12
CA VAL A 176 6.79 7.15 10.68
C VAL A 176 5.54 7.31 11.53
N PRO A 177 5.61 7.96 12.71
CA PRO A 177 4.43 8.23 13.52
C PRO A 177 3.29 8.85 12.67
N PRO A 178 2.04 8.39 12.82
CA PRO A 178 1.51 7.49 13.87
C PRO A 178 1.46 6.00 13.48
N ALA A 179 2.60 5.37 13.11
CA ALA A 179 2.72 3.93 12.87
C ALA A 179 3.54 3.22 13.97
N SER A 180 3.22 1.95 14.26
CA SER A 180 3.87 1.20 15.35
C SER A 180 5.08 0.35 14.95
N CYS A 181 5.17 -0.08 13.69
CA CYS A 181 6.25 -0.97 13.27
C CYS A 181 6.51 -0.93 11.76
N GLY A 182 7.77 -1.22 11.40
CA GLY A 182 8.24 -1.36 10.03
C GLY A 182 9.59 -0.70 9.80
N ARG A 183 10.65 -1.49 9.68
CA ARG A 183 11.96 -1.01 9.22
C ARG A 183 12.61 -2.14 8.44
N LEU A 184 12.70 -1.98 7.13
CA LEU A 184 13.59 -2.79 6.31
C LEU A 184 14.61 -1.85 5.68
N LEU A 185 15.89 -2.20 5.78
CA LEU A 185 16.94 -1.50 5.05
C LEU A 185 17.18 -2.24 3.74
N PHE A 186 17.15 -1.56 2.60
CA PHE A 186 17.64 -2.14 1.35
C PHE A 186 19.16 -2.32 1.45
N PRO A 187 19.74 -3.42 0.94
CA PRO A 187 21.19 -3.54 0.85
C PRO A 187 21.75 -2.38 0.00
N SER A 188 22.95 -1.92 0.34
CA SER A 188 23.60 -0.73 -0.24
C SER A 188 23.84 -0.78 -1.76
N ASP A 189 23.51 -1.90 -2.42
CA ASP A 189 23.81 -2.20 -3.82
C ASP A 189 22.57 -2.15 -4.75
N CYS A 190 21.46 -1.55 -4.30
CA CYS A 190 20.31 -1.24 -5.16
C CYS A 190 20.59 -0.09 -6.15
#